data_AF-A0A7Y5ACK2-F1
#
_entry.id   AF-A0A7Y5ACK2-F1
#
_cell.length_a   1.000
_cell.length_b   1.000
_cell.length_c   1.000
_cell.angle_alpha   90.00
_cell.angle_beta   90.00
_cell.angle_gamma   90.00
#
_symmetry.space_group_name_H-M   'P 1'
#
loop_
_entity.id
_entity.type
_entity.pdbx_description
1 polymer ?
#
loop_
_entity_poly.entity_id
_entity_poly.type
_entity_poly.pdbx_seq_one_letter_code
_entity_poly.pdbx_strand_id
1 'polypeptide(L)'
;MFEVGFSELLLVGIVALLVLGPERLPVAARTLGRGLGQARRAMHALRTQVEREIELPELDSAPLQRLEHEIRQGISLNTQPAGAVATAAEPKENAS
;
A
#
# COMPACT_ATOMS: atom_id res chain seq x y z
N MET A 1 20.04 15.84 14.36
CA MET A 1 20.20 16.23 15.78
C MET A 1 19.36 15.24 16.55
N PHE A 2 19.92 14.48 17.50
CA PHE A 2 19.46 13.15 17.95
C PHE A 2 19.97 12.00 17.08
N GLU A 3 21.30 11.87 17.02
CA GLU A 3 21.91 10.57 16.77
C GLU A 3 21.65 9.75 18.04
N VAL A 4 20.77 8.75 18.00
CA VAL A 4 20.60 7.83 19.14
C VAL A 4 21.85 6.94 19.19
N GLY A 5 22.92 7.50 19.76
CA GLY A 5 24.18 6.84 19.97
C GLY A 5 24.21 6.10 21.29
N PHE A 6 25.26 5.28 21.46
CA PHE A 6 25.49 4.57 22.73
C PHE A 6 25.58 5.53 23.92
N SER A 7 26.18 6.71 23.73
CA SER A 7 26.34 7.75 24.75
C SER A 7 25.01 8.31 25.26
N GLU A 8 24.08 8.69 24.38
CA GLU A 8 22.73 9.12 24.77
C GLU A 8 21.99 8.05 25.56
N LEU A 9 22.09 6.79 25.10
CA LEU A 9 21.40 5.66 25.74
C LEU A 9 21.93 5.43 27.16
N LEU A 10 23.25 5.56 27.35
CA LEU A 10 23.88 5.49 28.67
C LEU A 10 23.41 6.63 29.58
N LEU A 11 23.37 7.87 29.07
CA LEU A 11 22.92 9.04 29.83
C LEU A 11 21.46 8.87 30.30
N VAL A 12 20.57 8.47 29.40
CA VAL A 12 19.16 8.19 29.73
C VAL A 12 19.07 7.05 30.73
N GLY A 13 19.88 6.00 30.58
CA GLY A 13 19.98 4.90 31.53
C GLY A 13 20.34 5.38 32.94
N ILE A 14 21.38 6.20 33.07
CA ILE A 14 21.80 6.77 34.37
C ILE A 14 20.68 7.61 34.99
N VAL A 15 20.06 8.49 34.21
CA VAL A 15 18.93 9.32 34.69
C VAL A 15 17.76 8.45 35.14
N ALA A 16 17.40 7.42 34.37
CA ALA A 16 16.33 6.50 34.73
C ALA A 16 16.66 5.72 36.01
N LEU A 17 17.91 5.30 36.20
CA LEU A 17 18.37 4.65 37.43
C LEU A 17 18.31 5.59 38.65
N LEU A 18 18.61 6.88 38.48
CA LEU A 18 18.50 7.87 39.56
C LEU A 18 17.05 8.18 39.94
N VAL A 19 16.17 8.36 38.96
CA VAL A 19 14.76 8.74 39.19
C VAL A 19 13.94 7.58 39.73
N LEU A 20 14.06 6.40 39.09
CA LEU A 20 13.24 5.25 39.41
C LEU A 20 13.93 4.32 40.42
N GLY A 21 15.26 4.27 40.40
CA GLY A 21 16.08 3.34 41.18
C GLY A 21 16.53 2.11 40.36
N PRO A 22 17.73 1.57 40.63
CA PRO A 22 18.29 0.41 39.93
C PRO A 22 17.47 -0.86 40.08
N GLU A 23 16.75 -1.02 41.19
CA GLU A 23 15.90 -2.20 41.40
C GLU A 23 14.54 -2.07 40.71
N ARG A 24 14.01 -0.85 40.55
CA ARG A 24 12.66 -0.62 40.03
C ARG A 24 12.61 -0.47 38.52
N LEU A 25 13.68 0.02 37.89
CA LEU A 25 13.81 0.09 36.43
C LEU A 25 13.60 -1.27 35.74
N PRO A 26 14.30 -2.36 36.11
CA PRO A 26 14.10 -3.65 35.47
C PRO A 26 12.69 -4.22 35.72
N VAL A 27 12.10 -3.94 36.88
CA VAL A 27 10.73 -4.36 37.19
C VAL A 27 9.73 -3.62 36.30
N ALA A 28 9.85 -2.29 36.17
CA ALA A 28 9.01 -1.48 35.30
C ALA A 28 9.13 -1.90 33.83
N ALA A 29 10.36 -2.11 33.34
CA ALA A 29 10.61 -2.59 31.99
C ALA A 29 9.98 -3.98 31.74
N ARG A 30 10.06 -4.90 32.72
CA ARG A 30 9.41 -6.21 32.64
C ARG A 30 7.89 -6.11 32.62
N THR A 31 7.30 -5.22 33.41
CA THR A 31 5.84 -5.03 33.46
C THR A 31 5.32 -4.43 32.16
N LEU A 32 5.94 -3.34 31.70
CA LEU A 32 5.61 -2.72 30.41
C LEU A 32 5.86 -3.67 29.25
N GLY A 33 6.98 -4.39 29.28
CA GLY A 33 7.33 -5.37 28.25
C GLY A 33 6.32 -6.53 28.18
N ARG A 34 5.79 -6.99 29.31
CA ARG A 34 4.71 -7.99 29.32
C ARG A 34 3.42 -7.45 28.70
N GLY A 35 3.02 -6.23 29.07
CA GLY A 35 1.82 -5.59 28.51
C GLY A 35 1.93 -5.34 27.00
N LEU A 36 3.04 -4.76 26.55
CA LEU A 36 3.34 -4.57 25.13
C LEU A 36 3.44 -5.90 24.38
N GLY A 37 4.04 -6.92 25.00
CA GLY A 37 4.14 -8.26 24.42
C GLY A 37 2.78 -8.92 24.23
N GLN A 38 1.87 -8.78 25.19
CA GLN A 38 0.50 -9.24 25.08
C GLN A 38 -0.28 -8.47 24.01
N ALA A 39 -0.17 -7.14 23.99
CA ALA A 39 -0.80 -6.30 22.97
C ALA A 39 -0.31 -6.67 21.56
N ARG A 40 1.01 -6.84 21.38
CA ARG A 40 1.60 -7.26 20.11
C ARG A 40 1.10 -8.63 19.66
N ARG A 41 0.96 -9.59 20.58
CA ARG A 41 0.38 -10.92 20.27
C ARG A 41 -1.09 -10.83 19.88
N ALA A 42 -1.87 -10.01 20.58
CA ALA A 42 -3.27 -9.78 20.25
C ALA A 42 -3.41 -9.16 18.86
N MET A 43 -2.62 -8.12 18.55
CA MET A 43 -2.58 -7.52 17.21
C MET A 43 -2.16 -8.53 16.13
N HIS A 44 -1.19 -9.40 16.42
CA HIS A 44 -0.81 -10.48 15.51
C HIS A 44 -1.94 -11.48 15.26
N ALA A 45 -2.63 -11.91 16.31
CA ALA A 45 -3.75 -12.83 16.20
C ALA A 45 -4.91 -12.23 15.39
N LEU A 46 -5.21 -10.94 15.62
CA LEU A 46 -6.20 -10.20 14.84
C LEU A 46 -5.77 -10.10 13.37
N ARG A 47 -4.52 -9.73 13.08
CA ARG A 47 -3.99 -9.70 11.71
C ARG A 47 -4.11 -11.07 11.03
N THR A 48 -3.81 -12.16 11.73
CA THR A 48 -3.92 -13.52 11.20
C THR A 48 -5.36 -13.97 10.98
N GLN A 49 -6.31 -13.56 11.83
CA GLN A 49 -7.74 -13.82 11.60
C GLN A 49 -8.25 -13.02 10.41
N VAL A 50 -7.91 -11.73 10.36
CA VAL A 50 -8.23 -10.85 9.25
C VAL A 50 -7.66 -11.45 7.96
N GLU A 51 -6.37 -11.76 7.84
CA GLU A 51 -5.78 -12.41 6.65
C GLU A 51 -6.46 -13.73 6.24
N ARG A 52 -7.04 -14.48 7.19
CA ARG A 52 -7.74 -15.74 6.90
C ARG A 52 -9.17 -15.53 6.42
N GLU A 53 -9.85 -14.49 6.88
CA GLU A 53 -11.20 -14.10 6.43
C GLU A 53 -11.14 -13.20 5.19
N ILE A 54 -10.04 -12.46 5.09
CA ILE A 54 -9.58 -11.62 4.01
C ILE A 54 -8.46 -12.41 3.31
N GLU A 55 -8.80 -13.57 2.72
CA GLU A 55 -8.30 -13.82 1.36
C GLU A 55 -8.92 -12.74 0.46
N LEU A 56 -8.60 -11.45 0.70
CA LEU A 56 -8.68 -10.51 -0.39
C LEU A 56 -7.55 -10.98 -1.29
N PRO A 57 -7.85 -11.38 -2.54
CA PRO A 57 -6.82 -11.49 -3.55
C PRO A 57 -5.96 -10.26 -3.37
N GLU A 58 -4.65 -10.47 -3.22
CA GLU A 58 -3.67 -9.41 -3.15
C GLU A 58 -4.10 -8.33 -4.13
N LEU A 59 -3.90 -7.06 -3.77
CA LEU A 59 -4.04 -5.93 -4.69
C LEU A 59 -3.13 -6.20 -5.88
N ASP A 60 -3.61 -7.06 -6.78
CA ASP A 60 -2.90 -7.54 -7.91
C ASP A 60 -2.79 -6.26 -8.70
N SER A 61 -1.56 -5.87 -9.00
CA SER A 61 -1.34 -4.92 -10.08
C SER A 61 -1.72 -5.57 -11.43
N ALA A 62 -2.11 -6.85 -11.44
CA ALA A 62 -2.55 -7.61 -12.60
C ALA A 62 -3.84 -7.10 -13.29
N PRO A 63 -4.93 -6.67 -12.61
CA PRO A 63 -6.12 -6.13 -13.26
C PRO A 63 -5.82 -4.79 -13.92
N LEU A 64 -4.98 -3.94 -13.30
CA LEU A 64 -4.55 -2.67 -13.88
C LEU A 64 -3.67 -2.89 -15.12
N GLN A 65 -2.74 -3.84 -15.08
CA GLN A 65 -1.90 -4.19 -16.24
C GLN A 65 -2.69 -4.84 -17.40
N ARG A 66 -3.73 -5.63 -17.09
CA ARG A 66 -4.63 -6.23 -18.09
C ARG A 66 -5.47 -5.15 -18.78
N LEU A 67 -6.00 -4.20 -18.02
CA LEU A 67 -6.78 -3.09 -18.55
C LEU A 67 -5.92 -2.20 -19.48
N GLU A 68 -4.67 -1.94 -19.12
CA GLU A 68 -3.74 -1.18 -19.98
C GLU A 68 -3.43 -1.93 -21.30
N HIS A 69 -3.27 -3.26 -21.25
CA HIS A 69 -3.06 -4.08 -22.44
C HIS A 69 -4.29 -4.11 -23.36
N GLU A 70 -5.49 -4.22 -22.79
CA GLU A 70 -6.73 -4.23 -23.56
C GLU A 70 -7.04 -2.87 -24.18
N ILE A 71 -6.72 -1.77 -23.50
CA ILE A 71 -6.80 -0.42 -24.05
C ILE A 71 -5.79 -0.23 -25.20
N ARG A 72 -4.53 -0.68 -25.04
CA ARG A 72 -3.53 -0.63 -26.12
C ARG A 72 -3.92 -1.46 -27.34
N GLN A 73 -4.55 -2.61 -27.13
CA GLN A 73 -5.00 -3.50 -28.21
C GLN A 73 -6.30 -3.01 -28.86
N GLY A 74 -7.28 -2.55 -28.08
CA GLY A 74 -8.57 -2.04 -28.55
C GLY A 74 -8.48 -0.71 -29.29
N ILE A 75 -7.49 0.14 -28.95
CA ILE A 75 -7.23 1.39 -29.68
C ILE A 75 -6.62 1.13 -31.08
N SER A 76 -6.04 -0.05 -31.33
CA SER A 76 -5.48 -0.39 -32.65
C SER A 76 -6.51 -0.88 -33.68
N LEU A 77 -7.72 -1.25 -33.27
CA LEU A 77 -8.74 -1.82 -34.18
C LEU A 77 -9.71 -0.79 -34.78
N ASN A 78 -9.64 0.50 -34.40
CA ASN A 78 -10.61 1.51 -34.87
C ASN A 78 -10.04 2.86 -35.31
N THR A 79 -8.74 2.99 -35.59
CA THR A 79 -8.26 4.13 -36.40
C THR A 79 -8.16 3.69 -37.85
N GLN A 80 -9.32 3.54 -38.49
CA GLN A 80 -9.41 3.79 -39.92
C GLN A 80 -9.44 5.32 -40.06
N PRO A 81 -8.49 5.95 -40.78
CA PRO A 81 -8.53 7.38 -41.01
C PRO A 81 -9.79 7.67 -41.83
N ALA A 82 -10.81 8.23 -41.18
CA ALA A 82 -12.00 8.77 -41.81
C ALA A 82 -11.65 10.06 -42.57
N GLY A 83 -10.94 9.90 -43.69
CA GLY A 83 -10.45 11.01 -44.51
C GLY A 83 -10.36 10.74 -46.01
N ALA A 84 -10.98 9.68 -46.54
CA ALA A 84 -10.86 9.34 -47.97
C ALA A 84 -12.18 9.13 -48.73
N VAL A 85 -13.36 9.33 -48.14
CA VAL A 85 -14.64 9.12 -48.84
C VAL A 85 -15.66 10.20 -48.52
N ALA A 86 -15.39 11.42 -48.98
CA ALA A 86 -16.45 12.38 -49.26
C ALA A 86 -16.15 13.04 -50.60
N THR A 87 -16.90 12.62 -51.62
CA THR A 87 -17.11 13.28 -52.94
C THR A 87 -16.70 12.47 -54.17
N ALA A 88 -17.32 11.31 -54.37
CA ALA A 88 -17.57 10.78 -55.72
C ALA A 88 -18.77 9.82 -55.70
N ALA A 89 -19.67 9.98 -56.69
CA ALA A 89 -20.90 9.24 -57.02
C ALA A 89 -22.19 9.71 -56.29
N GLU A 90 -22.92 10.68 -56.85
CA GLU A 90 -24.01 10.57 -57.88
C GLU A 90 -25.33 9.97 -57.34
N PRO A 91 -26.48 10.58 -57.67
CA PRO A 91 -27.32 9.93 -58.68
C PRO A 91 -28.00 10.90 -59.66
N LYS A 92 -28.15 10.42 -60.90
CA LYS A 92 -29.04 10.92 -61.96
C LYS A 92 -30.49 10.99 -61.44
N GLU A 93 -31.30 11.94 -61.95
CA GLU A 93 -32.67 11.73 -62.48
C GLU A 93 -33.55 13.02 -62.47
N ASN A 94 -34.10 13.36 -63.65
CA ASN A 94 -35.40 14.01 -63.93
C ASN A 94 -35.61 15.55 -63.83
N ALA A 95 -36.19 16.08 -64.93
CA ALA A 95 -36.92 17.35 -65.17
C ALA A 95 -36.11 18.66 -65.10
N SER A 96 -36.19 19.59 -66.06
CA SER A 96 -37.15 19.86 -67.13
C SER A 96 -36.46 20.70 -68.21
#